data_AF-A0A946DN52-F1
#
_entry.id   AF-A0A946DN52-F1
#
_cell.length_a   1.000
_cell.length_b   1.000
_cell.length_c   1.000
_cell.angle_alpha   90.00
_cell.angle_beta   90.00
_cell.angle_gamma   90.00
#
_symmetry.space_group_name_H-M   'P 1'
#
loop_
_entity.id
_entity.type
_entity.pdbx_description
1 polymer ?
#
loop_
_entity_poly.entity_id
_entity_poly.type
_entity_poly.pdbx_seq_one_letter_code
_entity_poly.pdbx_strand_id
1 'polypeptide(L)'
;MARCPGRVDACVLFFKPTGFSAEWDRTDLWSSAEAIPDVKVFSDEDGNEAKRFRATTSGYSLLYNPSGELLFSGGITGSRGHSGDNAGRTAIESLVMNGVADQEQTFVFGCPLLGRDDACTKEGQLCQQQ
;
A
#
# COMPACT_ATOMS: atom_id res chain seq x y z
N MET A 1 0.61 9.96 9.07
CA MET A 1 0.44 9.90 10.54
C MET A 1 1.33 10.89 11.25
N ALA A 2 2.65 10.66 11.38
CA ALA A 2 3.55 11.60 12.06
C ALA A 2 3.55 13.04 11.50
N ARG A 3 3.28 13.20 10.19
CA ARG A 3 3.18 14.51 9.49
C ARG A 3 1.75 14.99 9.25
N CYS A 4 0.75 14.17 9.59
CA CYS A 4 -0.67 14.51 9.46
C CYS A 4 -1.45 13.98 10.69
N PRO A 5 -1.05 14.35 11.93
CA PRO A 5 -1.61 13.76 13.14
C PRO A 5 -3.11 14.09 13.25
N GLY A 6 -3.93 13.08 13.56
CA GLY A 6 -5.37 13.22 13.72
C GLY A 6 -6.15 13.59 12.44
N ARG A 7 -5.51 13.59 11.27
CA ARG A 7 -6.16 13.94 9.98
C ARG A 7 -6.40 12.75 9.06
N VAL A 8 -5.83 11.60 9.38
CA VAL A 8 -5.95 10.36 8.60
C VAL A 8 -6.17 9.21 9.57
N ASP A 9 -7.14 8.33 9.27
CA ASP A 9 -7.23 7.01 9.87
C ASP A 9 -6.41 6.04 9.01
N ALA A 10 -5.29 5.56 9.53
CA ALA A 10 -4.33 4.77 8.75
C ALA A 10 -4.38 3.30 9.18
N CYS A 11 -4.50 2.41 8.19
CA CYS A 11 -4.48 0.97 8.37
C CYS A 11 -3.37 0.34 7.51
N VAL A 12 -2.68 -0.65 8.05
CA VAL A 12 -1.68 -1.46 7.35
C VAL A 12 -2.16 -2.91 7.30
N LEU A 13 -2.15 -3.49 6.11
CA LEU A 13 -2.61 -4.85 5.85
C LEU A 13 -1.41 -5.74 5.49
N PHE A 14 -1.21 -6.81 6.23
CA PHE A 14 -0.19 -7.82 5.94
C PHE A 14 -0.84 -9.06 5.33
N PHE A 15 -0.41 -9.42 4.11
CA PHE A 15 -0.88 -10.64 3.47
C PHE A 15 -0.56 -11.88 4.31
N LYS A 16 -1.59 -12.70 4.54
CA LYS A 16 -1.48 -13.96 5.28
C LYS A 16 -2.18 -15.09 4.52
N PRO A 17 -1.44 -16.08 4.00
CA PRO A 17 -2.05 -17.24 3.36
C PRO A 17 -2.74 -18.14 4.40
N THR A 18 -3.90 -18.70 4.01
CA THR A 18 -4.62 -19.69 4.82
C THR A 18 -3.80 -20.95 5.03
N GLY A 19 -3.89 -21.53 6.23
CA GLY A 19 -3.19 -22.78 6.59
C GLY A 19 -1.76 -22.57 7.09
N PHE A 20 -1.26 -21.33 7.10
CA PHE A 20 -0.01 -20.97 7.75
C PHE A 20 -0.23 -20.57 9.21
N SER A 21 0.85 -20.56 9.99
CA SER A 21 0.78 -20.25 11.42
C SER A 21 0.26 -18.83 11.67
N ALA A 22 -0.28 -18.59 12.87
CA ALA A 22 -0.69 -17.26 13.29
C ALA A 22 0.47 -16.24 13.25
N GLU A 23 1.71 -16.71 13.41
CA GLU A 23 2.93 -15.91 13.42
C GLU A 23 3.49 -15.61 12.02
N TRP A 24 2.85 -16.09 10.95
CA TRP A 24 3.35 -15.91 9.58
C TRP A 24 3.65 -14.45 9.22
N ASP A 25 2.76 -13.55 9.61
CA ASP A 25 2.84 -12.12 9.33
C ASP A 25 3.48 -11.33 10.50
N ARG A 26 3.73 -11.98 11.65
CA ARG A 26 4.37 -11.40 12.85
C ARG A 26 5.89 -11.28 12.68
N THR A 27 6.27 -10.48 11.69
CA THR A 27 7.65 -10.20 11.30
C THR A 27 8.12 -8.85 11.85
N ASP A 28 9.39 -8.51 11.65
CA ASP A 28 9.92 -7.18 12.00
C ASP A 28 9.13 -6.02 11.34
N LEU A 29 8.56 -6.25 10.15
CA LEU A 29 7.72 -5.26 9.46
C LEU A 29 6.40 -5.03 10.20
N TRP A 30 5.80 -6.09 10.76
CA TRP A 30 4.58 -5.98 11.57
C TRP A 30 4.85 -5.14 12.83
N SER A 31 5.89 -5.52 13.58
CA SER A 31 6.32 -4.78 14.77
C SER A 31 6.63 -3.32 14.47
N SER A 32 7.27 -3.05 13.33
CA SER A 32 7.58 -1.68 12.88
C SER A 32 6.32 -0.88 12.54
N ALA A 33 5.31 -1.51 11.95
CA ALA A 33 4.04 -0.86 11.63
C ALA A 33 3.21 -0.57 12.88
N GLU A 34 3.14 -1.52 13.82
CA GLU A 34 2.45 -1.34 15.11
C GLU A 34 3.07 -0.25 15.98
N ALA A 35 4.38 -0.02 15.85
CA ALA A 35 5.07 1.04 16.57
C ALA A 35 4.71 2.46 16.06
N ILE A 36 3.99 2.58 14.94
CA ILE A 36 3.58 3.89 14.40
C ILE A 36 2.33 4.37 15.16
N PRO A 37 2.36 5.57 15.78
CA PRO A 37 1.20 6.11 16.49
C PRO A 37 -0.04 6.20 15.60
N ASP A 38 -1.18 5.80 16.18
CA ASP A 38 -2.52 5.81 15.59
C ASP A 38 -2.69 4.95 14.32
N VAL A 39 -1.72 4.10 13.98
CA VAL A 39 -1.84 3.11 12.89
C VAL A 39 -2.45 1.81 13.43
N LYS A 40 -3.43 1.28 12.71
CA LYS A 40 -3.98 -0.06 12.97
C LYS A 40 -3.33 -1.07 12.01
N VAL A 41 -2.94 -2.23 12.52
CA VAL A 41 -2.33 -3.30 11.73
C VAL A 41 -3.24 -4.51 11.72
N PHE A 42 -3.49 -5.07 10.54
CA PHE A 42 -4.34 -6.25 10.36
C PHE A 42 -3.70 -7.29 9.44
N SER A 43 -4.06 -8.54 9.66
CA SER A 43 -3.81 -9.64 8.74
C SER A 43 -4.85 -9.62 7.62
N ASP A 44 -4.40 -9.74 6.37
CA ASP A 44 -5.25 -9.90 5.19
C ASP A 44 -5.22 -11.36 4.74
N GLU A 45 -6.18 -12.14 5.26
CA GLU A 45 -6.31 -13.57 4.99
C GLU A 45 -6.58 -13.82 3.50
N ASP A 46 -5.69 -14.59 2.85
CA ASP A 46 -5.69 -14.88 1.41
C ASP A 46 -5.82 -13.66 0.48
N GLY A 47 -5.43 -12.48 0.97
CA GLY A 47 -5.50 -11.24 0.21
C GLY A 47 -6.92 -10.78 -0.08
N ASN A 48 -7.90 -11.08 0.79
CA ASN A 48 -9.29 -10.68 0.61
C ASN A 48 -9.47 -9.17 0.52
N GLU A 49 -8.80 -8.40 1.38
CA GLU A 49 -8.78 -6.94 1.32
C GLU A 49 -7.99 -6.46 0.11
N ALA A 50 -6.83 -7.06 -0.18
CA ALA A 50 -6.08 -6.77 -1.39
C ALA A 50 -6.95 -6.91 -2.66
N LYS A 51 -7.78 -7.95 -2.76
CA LYS A 51 -8.76 -8.14 -3.85
C LYS A 51 -9.83 -7.05 -3.87
N ARG A 52 -10.42 -6.73 -2.71
CA ARG A 52 -11.45 -5.68 -2.58
C ARG A 52 -10.93 -4.32 -3.06
N PHE A 53 -9.71 -4.00 -2.67
CA PHE A 53 -9.03 -2.75 -3.00
C PHE A 53 -8.25 -2.80 -4.31
N ARG A 54 -8.27 -3.94 -5.03
CA ARG A 54 -7.55 -4.18 -6.29
C ARG A 54 -6.03 -3.94 -6.17
N ALA A 55 -5.47 -4.15 -4.98
CA ALA A 55 -4.04 -4.08 -4.73
C ALA A 55 -3.35 -5.36 -5.19
N THR A 56 -2.46 -5.25 -6.18
CA THR A 56 -1.76 -6.41 -6.77
C THR A 56 -0.31 -6.54 -6.31
N THR A 57 0.26 -5.46 -5.75
CA THR A 57 1.69 -5.35 -5.44
C THR A 57 1.90 -4.90 -4.00
N SER A 58 2.87 -5.49 -3.29
CA SER A 58 3.24 -5.07 -1.94
C SER A 58 3.69 -3.60 -1.92
N GLY A 59 3.29 -2.85 -0.89
CA GLY A 59 3.59 -1.41 -0.78
C GLY A 59 2.59 -0.50 -1.50
N TYR A 60 1.50 -1.06 -2.02
CA TYR A 60 0.38 -0.31 -2.57
C TYR A 60 -0.34 0.47 -1.45
N SER A 61 -0.61 1.75 -1.68
CA SER A 61 -1.26 2.65 -0.75
C SER A 61 -2.46 3.32 -1.41
N LEU A 62 -3.53 3.51 -0.63
CA LEU A 62 -4.78 4.12 -1.06
C LEU A 62 -5.18 5.21 -0.07
N LEU A 63 -5.71 6.31 -0.57
CA LEU A 63 -6.32 7.36 0.25
C LEU A 63 -7.76 7.57 -0.21
N TYR A 64 -8.69 7.51 0.74
CA TYR A 64 -10.10 7.80 0.50
C TYR A 64 -10.52 9.05 1.26
N ASN A 65 -11.48 9.80 0.71
CA ASN A 65 -12.12 10.89 1.43
C ASN A 65 -13.23 10.35 2.37
N PRO A 66 -13.80 11.20 3.25
CA PRO A 66 -14.88 10.79 4.17
C PRO A 66 -16.16 10.30 3.47
N SER A 67 -16.36 10.64 2.20
CA SER A 67 -17.49 10.17 1.37
C SER A 67 -17.21 8.80 0.73
N GLY A 68 -16.01 8.25 0.88
CA GLY A 68 -15.58 6.97 0.30
C GLY A 68 -15.03 7.08 -1.13
N GLU A 69 -14.74 8.28 -1.62
CA GLU A 69 -14.15 8.49 -2.94
C GLU A 69 -12.63 8.31 -2.88
N LEU A 70 -12.07 7.61 -3.87
CA LEU A 70 -10.63 7.38 -3.99
C LEU A 70 -9.93 8.68 -4.42
N LEU A 71 -9.04 9.20 -3.57
CA LEU A 71 -8.24 10.40 -3.82
C LEU A 71 -6.82 10.10 -4.30
N PHE A 72 -6.26 8.95 -3.89
CA PHE A 72 -4.90 8.56 -4.28
C PHE A 72 -4.76 7.05 -4.36
N SER A 73 -3.99 6.57 -5.34
CA SER A 73 -3.59 5.16 -5.45
C SER A 73 -2.16 5.02 -5.98
N GLY A 74 -1.27 4.38 -5.23
CA GLY A 74 0.10 4.20 -5.69
C GLY A 74 1.09 3.81 -4.59
N GLY A 75 2.38 3.86 -4.93
CA GLY A 75 3.47 3.58 -4.00
C GLY A 75 3.92 4.85 -3.27
N ILE A 76 4.18 4.73 -1.97
CA ILE A 76 4.71 5.82 -1.13
C ILE A 76 6.22 5.69 -0.84
N THR A 77 6.89 4.78 -1.53
CA THR A 77 8.34 4.56 -1.51
C THR A 77 8.91 4.71 -2.92
N GLY A 78 9.86 5.63 -3.10
CA GLY A 78 10.28 6.10 -4.45
C GLY A 78 11.21 5.13 -5.16
N SER A 79 12.05 4.42 -4.38
CA SER A 79 12.89 3.31 -4.80
C SER A 79 13.41 2.56 -3.56
N ARG A 80 13.96 1.35 -3.75
CA ARG A 80 14.67 0.64 -2.67
C ARG A 80 15.93 1.43 -2.29
N GLY A 81 16.12 1.71 -1.00
CA GLY A 81 17.37 2.26 -0.47
C GLY A 81 17.59 3.77 -0.61
N HIS A 82 16.67 4.54 -1.22
CA HIS A 82 16.75 6.00 -1.24
C HIS A 82 15.73 6.63 -0.28
N SER A 83 16.24 7.34 0.73
CA SER A 83 15.46 8.34 1.47
C SER A 83 15.49 9.65 0.69
N GLY A 84 14.33 10.19 0.33
CA GLY A 84 14.24 11.41 -0.47
C GLY A 84 12.80 11.76 -0.84
N ASP A 85 12.65 12.57 -1.88
CA ASP A 85 11.35 12.95 -2.43
C ASP A 85 10.59 11.70 -2.90
N ASN A 86 9.37 11.56 -2.39
CA ASN A 86 8.47 10.51 -2.81
C ASN A 86 7.19 11.17 -3.29
N ALA A 87 6.93 11.09 -4.60
CA ALA A 87 5.76 11.69 -5.22
C ALA A 87 4.45 11.21 -4.55
N GLY A 88 4.36 9.95 -4.12
CA GLY A 88 3.17 9.40 -3.47
C GLY A 88 2.94 9.98 -2.07
N ARG A 89 3.99 10.11 -1.27
CA ARG A 89 3.96 10.75 0.05
C ARG A 89 3.56 12.21 -0.10
N THR A 90 4.21 12.94 -1.02
CA THR A 90 3.91 14.35 -1.28
C THR A 90 2.46 14.53 -1.74
N ALA A 91 1.95 13.62 -2.58
CA ALA A 91 0.56 13.61 -3.01
C ALA A 91 -0.42 13.41 -1.82
N ILE A 92 -0.20 12.38 -1.00
CA ILE A 92 -1.05 12.13 0.18
C ILE A 92 -1.00 13.30 1.15
N GLU A 93 0.18 13.85 1.45
CA GLU A 93 0.31 15.02 2.33
C GLU A 93 -0.43 16.24 1.76
N SER A 94 -0.31 16.50 0.46
CA SER A 94 -1.00 17.62 -0.19
C SER A 94 -2.53 17.44 -0.22
N LEU A 95 -3.02 16.23 -0.50
CA LEU A 95 -4.46 15.92 -0.45
C LEU A 95 -5.03 16.09 0.95
N VAL A 96 -4.31 15.64 1.98
CA VAL A 96 -4.77 15.73 3.38
C VAL A 96 -4.72 17.17 3.91
N MET A 97 -3.73 17.97 3.49
CA MET A 97 -3.55 19.33 4.00
C MET A 97 -4.34 20.37 3.22
N ASN A 98 -4.38 20.24 1.89
CA ASN A 98 -4.86 21.28 0.98
C ASN A 98 -6.04 20.82 0.12
N GLY A 99 -6.35 19.52 0.09
CA GLY A 99 -7.41 18.95 -0.76
C GLY A 99 -7.04 18.82 -2.24
N VAL A 100 -5.79 19.13 -2.61
CA VAL A 100 -5.29 19.08 -3.99
C VAL A 100 -3.88 18.50 -4.01
N ALA A 101 -3.54 17.74 -5.05
CA ALA A 101 -2.18 17.25 -5.30
C ALA A 101 -1.86 17.30 -6.79
N ASP A 102 -0.56 17.38 -7.10
CA ASP A 102 -0.07 17.38 -8.48
C ASP A 102 -0.24 16.01 -9.17
N GLN A 103 -0.32 14.94 -8.37
CA GLN A 103 -0.50 13.56 -8.85
C GLN A 103 -1.40 12.79 -7.89
N GLU A 104 -2.35 12.05 -8.44
CA GLU A 104 -3.23 11.15 -7.68
C GLU A 104 -2.79 9.68 -7.80
N GLN A 105 -1.81 9.41 -8.67
CA GLN A 105 -1.30 8.08 -8.94
C GLN A 105 0.21 8.04 -9.07
N THR A 106 0.83 7.00 -8.49
CA THR A 106 2.27 6.75 -8.59
C THR A 106 2.58 5.28 -8.81
N PHE A 107 3.76 4.99 -9.34
CA PHE A 107 4.25 3.61 -9.47
C PHE A 107 4.41 2.94 -8.11
N VAL A 108 4.20 1.63 -8.10
CA VAL A 108 4.33 0.77 -6.92
C VAL A 108 5.38 -0.28 -7.21
N PHE A 109 6.41 -0.34 -6.37
CA PHE A 109 7.49 -1.30 -6.51
C PHE A 109 7.43 -2.30 -5.38
N GLY A 110 7.30 -3.58 -5.72
CA GLY A 110 7.11 -4.63 -4.73
C GLY A 110 6.95 -6.01 -5.33
N CYS A 111 6.73 -6.99 -4.46
CA CYS A 111 6.39 -8.34 -4.85
C CYS A 111 4.88 -8.43 -5.14
N PRO A 112 4.44 -9.33 -6.04
CA PRO A 112 3.02 -9.65 -6.20
C PRO A 112 2.41 -10.13 -4.87
N LEU A 113 1.23 -9.59 -4.51
CA LEU A 113 0.50 -10.01 -3.30
C LEU A 113 -0.29 -11.29 -3.51
N LEU A 114 -0.81 -11.47 -4.71
CA LEU A 114 -1.55 -12.65 -5.13
C LEU A 114 -0.70 -13.44 -6.12
N GLY A 115 -0.93 -14.76 -6.16
CA GLY A 115 -0.30 -15.64 -7.15
C GLY A 115 -0.48 -15.11 -8.58
N ARG A 116 0.44 -15.48 -9.46
CA ARG A 116 0.55 -14.99 -10.85
C ARG A 116 -0.61 -15.37 -11.78
N ASP A 117 -1.77 -15.80 -11.28
CA ASP A 117 -2.87 -16.26 -12.13
C ASP A 117 -3.75 -15.11 -12.64
N ASP A 118 -3.64 -13.91 -12.07
CA ASP A 118 -4.46 -12.76 -12.47
C ASP A 118 -3.69 -11.69 -13.29
N ALA A 119 -2.36 -11.81 -13.38
CA ALA A 119 -1.50 -10.78 -13.97
C ALA A 119 -0.88 -11.16 -15.33
N CYS A 120 -1.09 -12.39 -15.84
CA CYS A 120 -0.48 -12.85 -17.08
C CYS A 120 -1.42 -13.72 -17.93
N THR A 121 -2.60 -13.20 -18.27
CA THR A 121 -3.50 -13.78 -19.29
C THR A 121 -3.81 -12.79 -20.42
N LYS A 122 -2.90 -11.84 -20.68
CA LYS A 122 -2.81 -11.24 -22.01
C LYS A 122 -1.51 -11.69 -22.65
N GLU A 123 -1.67 -12.61 -23.59
CA GLU A 123 -0.64 -13.08 -24.50
C GLU A 123 0.18 -11.88 -25.04
N GLY A 124 1.51 -11.94 -24.88
CA GLY A 124 2.41 -11.30 -25.82
C GLY A 124 2.98 -9.91 -25.49
N GLN A 125 3.03 -9.45 -24.23
CA GLN A 125 3.86 -8.26 -23.93
C GLN A 125 4.82 -8.49 -22.76
N LEU A 126 6.11 -8.58 -23.14
CA LEU A 126 7.26 -8.81 -22.29
C LEU A 126 7.30 -7.84 -21.10
N CYS A 127 7.10 -8.38 -19.89
CA CYS A 127 7.48 -7.70 -18.66
C CYS A 127 9.01 -7.81 -18.55
N GLN A 128 9.74 -6.85 -19.11
CA GLN A 128 11.19 -6.78 -18.95
C GLN A 128 11.53 -6.35 -17.51
N GLN A 129 12.23 -7.22 -16.79
CA GLN A 129 12.99 -6.87 -15.60
C GLN A 129 14.31 -6.24 -16.08
N GLN A 130 14.61 -5.03 -15.64
CA GLN A 130 15.98 -4.52 -15.59
C GLN A 130 16.50 -4.69 -14.17
#